data_AF-A0A0C1TRD9-F1
#
_entry.id   AF-A0A0C1TRD9-F1
#
_cell.length_a   1.000
_cell.length_b   1.000
_cell.length_c   1.000
_cell.angle_alpha   90.00
_cell.angle_beta   90.00
_cell.angle_gamma   90.00
#
_symmetry.space_group_name_H-M   'P 1'
#
loop_
_entity.id
_entity.type
_entity.pdbx_description
1 polymer ?
#
loop_
_entity_poly.entity_id
_entity_poly.type
_entity_poly.pdbx_seq_one_letter_code
_entity_poly.pdbx_strand_id
1 'polypeptide(L)'
;MNTSAVHATGCLLCGADLVYAEQPQHLSCALCGTAVSSHAHCSRGHFVCDRCHGLPALDFIERSCLVSGDTDVIGLAGALMKHPSLKMHGPEHHFLVPAVLITAYCAVHGDERKAERLAIARKRAEDVKGGFCGFHGTCGAAMGAGIACSVLTGATPLAKEGWRLANLMTAACLTAIGEAGGPRCCKRDTFLALMTGRDFLNRHLDAGLPEGSRPACSFSDRNTECLLSGCPFFPRRERLSGARG
;
A
#
# COMPACT_ATOMS: atom_id res chain seq x y z
N MET A 1 -31.87 6.85 -10.27
CA MET A 1 -31.44 7.33 -8.93
C MET A 1 -29.94 7.48 -8.99
N ASN A 2 -29.47 8.70 -8.74
CA ASN A 2 -28.13 9.19 -9.06
C ASN A 2 -27.08 8.57 -8.12
N THR A 3 -26.32 7.59 -8.60
CA THR A 3 -25.18 7.05 -7.87
C THR A 3 -24.01 8.03 -8.01
N SER A 4 -23.95 9.03 -7.12
CA SER A 4 -22.72 9.82 -6.94
C SER A 4 -21.63 8.88 -6.45
N ALA A 5 -20.78 8.42 -7.36
CA ALA A 5 -19.53 7.78 -7.02
C ALA A 5 -18.72 8.79 -6.20
N VAL A 6 -18.40 8.42 -4.95
CA VAL A 6 -17.53 9.22 -4.09
C VAL A 6 -16.17 9.27 -4.78
N HIS A 7 -15.88 10.34 -5.50
CA HIS A 7 -14.58 10.54 -6.14
C HIS A 7 -13.54 10.66 -5.02
N ALA A 8 -12.61 9.70 -4.97
CA ALA A 8 -11.48 9.77 -4.05
C ALA A 8 -10.73 11.08 -4.32
N THR A 9 -10.56 11.90 -3.29
CA THR A 9 -9.88 13.20 -3.41
C THR A 9 -8.36 12.99 -3.50
N GLY A 10 -7.74 13.61 -4.51
CA GLY A 10 -6.30 13.60 -4.74
C GLY A 10 -5.81 12.61 -5.80
N CYS A 11 -4.53 12.69 -6.10
CA CYS A 11 -3.84 11.88 -7.10
C CYS A 11 -3.80 10.39 -6.73
N LEU A 12 -4.12 9.51 -7.67
CA LEU A 12 -4.10 8.06 -7.47
C LEU A 12 -2.69 7.46 -7.32
N LEU A 13 -1.63 8.18 -7.71
CA LEU A 13 -0.25 7.71 -7.61
C LEU A 13 0.44 8.15 -6.34
N CYS A 14 0.33 9.44 -5.99
CA CYS A 14 1.09 10.04 -4.90
C CYS A 14 0.21 10.67 -3.81
N GLY A 15 -1.11 10.63 -3.96
CA GLY A 15 -2.06 11.16 -2.98
C GLY A 15 -2.18 12.68 -2.89
N ALA A 16 -1.33 13.45 -3.57
CA ALA A 16 -1.33 14.92 -3.57
C ALA A 16 -2.55 15.53 -4.30
N ASP A 17 -2.83 16.81 -4.03
CA ASP A 17 -4.02 17.49 -4.55
C ASP A 17 -4.06 17.58 -6.07
N LEU A 18 -5.29 17.63 -6.61
CA LEU A 18 -5.54 17.83 -8.02
C LEU A 18 -5.68 19.33 -8.32
N VAL A 19 -5.02 19.76 -9.39
CA VAL A 19 -5.13 21.08 -10.00
C VAL A 19 -6.06 20.98 -11.20
N TYR A 20 -7.02 21.89 -11.28
CA TYR A 20 -7.97 22.00 -12.38
C TYR A 20 -7.67 23.26 -13.19
N ALA A 21 -7.34 23.09 -14.47
CA ALA A 21 -7.06 24.17 -15.41
C ALA A 21 -8.32 24.55 -16.21
N GLU A 22 -8.47 25.84 -16.51
CA GLU A 22 -9.59 26.35 -17.33
C GLU A 22 -9.55 25.78 -18.75
N GLN A 23 -8.37 25.70 -19.36
CA GLN A 23 -8.15 25.09 -20.66
C GLN A 23 -7.60 23.67 -20.51
N PRO A 24 -8.06 22.71 -21.33
CA PRO A 24 -7.57 21.35 -21.26
C PRO A 24 -6.14 21.27 -21.78
N GLN A 25 -5.31 20.48 -21.10
CA GLN A 25 -3.91 20.27 -21.44
C GLN A 25 -3.68 18.86 -21.95
N HIS A 26 -2.75 18.70 -22.90
CA HIS A 26 -2.29 17.38 -23.32
C HIS A 26 -1.33 16.80 -22.28
N LEU A 27 -1.77 15.74 -21.61
CA LEU A 27 -1.04 15.12 -20.51
C LEU A 27 -0.81 13.64 -20.80
N SER A 28 0.41 13.18 -20.54
CA SER A 28 0.77 11.76 -20.63
C SER A 28 0.40 11.04 -19.34
N CYS A 29 -0.34 9.94 -19.47
CA CYS A 29 -0.69 9.11 -18.32
C CYS A 29 0.57 8.52 -17.68
N ALA A 30 0.78 8.77 -16.39
CA ALA A 30 1.94 8.27 -15.64
C ALA A 30 1.97 6.73 -15.51
N LEU A 31 0.86 6.05 -15.76
CA LEU A 31 0.78 4.58 -15.70
C LEU A 31 0.93 3.86 -17.04
N CYS A 32 0.46 4.45 -18.14
CA CYS A 32 0.43 3.77 -19.44
C CYS A 32 1.04 4.58 -20.60
N GLY A 33 1.52 5.80 -20.33
CA GLY A 33 2.14 6.68 -21.31
C GLY A 33 1.19 7.29 -22.35
N THR A 34 -0.07 6.88 -22.41
CA THR A 34 -1.03 7.43 -23.38
C THR A 34 -1.29 8.91 -23.10
N ALA A 35 -1.05 9.76 -24.09
CA ALA A 35 -1.35 11.18 -24.04
C ALA A 35 -2.83 11.42 -24.35
N VAL A 36 -3.51 12.17 -23.48
CA VAL A 36 -4.92 12.57 -23.66
C VAL A 36 -5.11 14.01 -23.18
N SER A 37 -6.21 14.62 -23.61
CA SER A 37 -6.60 15.97 -23.19
C SER A 37 -7.34 15.89 -21.85
N SER A 38 -6.91 16.67 -20.85
CA SER A 38 -7.53 16.71 -19.53
C SER A 38 -7.42 18.09 -18.89
N HIS A 39 -8.44 18.47 -18.12
CA HIS A 39 -8.44 19.66 -17.28
C HIS A 39 -7.78 19.43 -15.92
N ALA A 40 -7.67 18.17 -15.48
CA ALA A 40 -7.20 17.83 -14.15
C ALA A 40 -5.84 17.12 -14.20
N HIS A 41 -4.93 17.53 -13.33
CA HIS A 41 -3.66 16.85 -13.07
C HIS A 41 -3.25 17.01 -11.62
N CYS A 42 -2.36 16.18 -11.13
CA CYS A 42 -1.78 16.31 -9.80
C CYS A 42 -0.86 17.52 -9.72
N SER A 43 -0.82 18.21 -8.58
CA SER A 43 0.14 19.29 -8.29
C SER A 43 1.61 18.87 -8.40
N ARG A 44 1.90 17.57 -8.40
CA ARG A 44 3.23 16.97 -8.63
C ARG A 44 3.42 16.43 -10.06
N GLY A 45 2.58 16.83 -11.01
CA GLY A 45 2.71 16.50 -12.44
C GLY A 45 2.14 15.15 -12.88
N HIS A 46 1.61 14.34 -11.96
CA HIS A 46 0.98 13.06 -12.33
C HIS A 46 -0.39 13.26 -12.99
N PHE A 47 -0.65 12.48 -14.04
CA PHE A 47 -1.97 12.32 -14.63
C PHE A 47 -2.28 10.82 -14.79
N VAL A 48 -3.51 10.41 -14.51
CA VAL A 48 -3.96 9.01 -14.67
C VAL A 48 -5.22 9.01 -15.54
N CYS A 49 -5.15 8.38 -16.70
CA CYS A 49 -6.28 8.33 -17.63
C CYS A 49 -7.40 7.40 -17.14
N ASP A 50 -8.61 7.59 -17.68
CA ASP A 50 -9.81 6.81 -17.30
C ASP A 50 -9.63 5.31 -17.45
N ARG A 51 -8.90 4.86 -18.48
CA ARG A 51 -8.58 3.44 -18.68
C ARG A 51 -7.79 2.88 -17.50
N CYS A 52 -6.83 3.64 -16.99
CA CYS A 52 -6.03 3.23 -15.83
C CYS A 52 -6.83 3.34 -14.53
N HIS A 53 -7.73 4.31 -14.43
CA HIS A 53 -8.66 4.47 -13.31
C HIS A 53 -9.68 3.32 -13.20
N GLY A 54 -9.96 2.63 -14.30
CA GLY A 54 -10.83 1.45 -14.38
C GLY A 54 -10.11 0.11 -14.19
N LEU A 55 -8.81 0.09 -13.89
CA LEU A 55 -8.05 -1.16 -13.80
C LEU A 55 -8.51 -2.05 -12.62
N PRO A 56 -8.47 -3.39 -12.80
CA PRO A 56 -8.53 -4.32 -11.68
C PRO A 56 -7.46 -3.99 -10.63
N ALA A 57 -7.77 -4.23 -9.35
CA ALA A 57 -6.92 -3.80 -8.24
C ALA A 57 -5.47 -4.28 -8.33
N LEU A 58 -5.26 -5.56 -8.68
CA LEU A 58 -3.92 -6.15 -8.79
C LEU A 58 -3.12 -5.52 -9.94
N ASP A 59 -3.76 -5.29 -11.09
CA ASP A 59 -3.12 -4.65 -12.25
C ASP A 59 -2.77 -3.19 -11.95
N PHE A 60 -3.64 -2.49 -11.22
CA PHE A 60 -3.37 -1.12 -10.79
C PHE A 60 -2.19 -1.07 -9.81
N ILE A 61 -2.15 -1.95 -8.81
CA ILE A 61 -1.02 -2.06 -7.86
C ILE A 61 0.28 -2.32 -8.61
N GLU A 62 0.31 -3.35 -9.47
CA GLU A 62 1.52 -3.76 -10.18
C GLU A 62 2.06 -2.63 -11.07
N ARG A 63 1.20 -2.01 -11.89
CA ARG A 63 1.62 -0.91 -12.78
C ARG A 63 2.10 0.31 -12.01
N SER A 64 1.39 0.67 -10.93
CA SER A 64 1.78 1.82 -10.09
C SER A 64 3.13 1.58 -9.42
N CYS A 65 3.34 0.39 -8.86
CA CYS A 65 4.60 -0.01 -8.23
C CYS A 65 5.76 -0.12 -9.23
N LEU A 66 5.48 -0.51 -10.48
CA LEU A 66 6.47 -0.59 -11.55
C LEU A 66 7.02 0.79 -11.95
N VAL A 67 6.14 1.80 -12.08
CA VAL A 67 6.54 3.15 -12.49
C VAL A 67 6.98 4.03 -11.32
N SER A 68 6.62 3.68 -10.08
CA SER A 68 6.98 4.46 -8.89
C SER A 68 8.47 4.28 -8.53
N GLY A 69 9.07 5.39 -8.12
CA GLY A 69 10.37 5.47 -7.46
C GLY A 69 10.27 5.91 -5.98
N ASP A 70 9.07 5.84 -5.38
CA ASP A 70 8.87 6.23 -3.99
C ASP A 70 9.53 5.24 -3.03
N THR A 71 10.16 5.78 -1.99
CA THR A 71 10.75 5.03 -0.88
C THR A 71 9.90 5.05 0.38
N ASP A 72 8.91 5.95 0.46
CA ASP A 72 7.94 6.00 1.57
C ASP A 72 6.83 4.97 1.35
N VAL A 73 6.98 3.82 2.02
CA VAL A 73 6.02 2.72 1.98
C VAL A 73 4.62 3.11 2.47
N ILE A 74 4.50 4.08 3.40
CA ILE A 74 3.21 4.49 3.95
C ILE A 74 2.50 5.44 2.99
N GLY A 75 3.22 6.42 2.44
CA GLY A 75 2.71 7.31 1.41
C GLY A 75 2.23 6.55 0.17
N LEU A 76 3.05 5.65 -0.36
CA LEU A 76 2.72 4.84 -1.54
C LEU A 76 1.50 3.96 -1.29
N ALA A 77 1.47 3.22 -0.18
CA ALA A 77 0.31 2.38 0.16
C ALA A 77 -0.97 3.20 0.36
N GLY A 78 -0.86 4.36 1.02
CA GLY A 78 -1.97 5.28 1.22
C GLY A 78 -2.57 5.75 -0.10
N ALA A 79 -1.74 6.10 -1.08
CA ALA A 79 -2.19 6.48 -2.42
C ALA A 79 -2.87 5.30 -3.15
N LEU A 80 -2.24 4.12 -3.17
CA LEU A 80 -2.81 2.93 -3.81
C LEU A 80 -4.18 2.56 -3.23
N MET A 81 -4.31 2.59 -1.90
CA MET A 81 -5.53 2.21 -1.19
C MET A 81 -6.73 3.14 -1.45
N LYS A 82 -6.53 4.31 -2.07
CA LYS A 82 -7.59 5.21 -2.51
C LYS A 82 -8.22 4.80 -3.84
N HIS A 83 -7.58 3.92 -4.61
CA HIS A 83 -8.12 3.47 -5.89
C HIS A 83 -9.49 2.78 -5.71
N PRO A 84 -10.49 3.04 -6.57
CA PRO A 84 -11.86 2.54 -6.38
C PRO A 84 -11.97 1.01 -6.35
N SER A 85 -11.10 0.30 -7.08
CA SER A 85 -11.09 -1.17 -7.09
C SER A 85 -10.46 -1.79 -5.84
N LEU A 86 -9.75 -1.02 -5.00
CA LEU A 86 -9.18 -1.49 -3.74
C LEU A 86 -10.18 -1.34 -2.60
N LYS A 87 -10.84 -2.44 -2.25
CA LYS A 87 -11.93 -2.49 -1.26
C LYS A 87 -11.42 -2.22 0.16
N MET A 88 -12.35 -2.00 1.08
CA MET A 88 -12.04 -1.87 2.51
C MET A 88 -11.42 -3.16 3.05
N HIS A 89 -12.00 -4.30 2.63
CA HIS A 89 -11.56 -5.65 2.95
C HIS A 89 -11.47 -6.47 1.67
N GLY A 90 -10.36 -7.19 1.48
CA GLY A 90 -10.19 -8.06 0.33
C GLY A 90 -8.74 -8.54 0.10
N PRO A 91 -8.56 -9.53 -0.79
CA PRO A 91 -7.25 -10.14 -1.05
C PRO A 91 -6.28 -9.23 -1.80
N GLU A 92 -6.73 -8.11 -2.36
CA GLU A 92 -5.86 -7.10 -2.99
C GLU A 92 -4.81 -6.53 -2.03
N HIS A 93 -5.12 -6.48 -0.73
CA HIS A 93 -4.18 -6.05 0.31
C HIS A 93 -3.00 -7.03 0.49
N HIS A 94 -3.22 -8.30 0.15
CA HIS A 94 -2.20 -9.34 0.30
C HIS A 94 -1.06 -9.17 -0.73
N PHE A 95 -1.38 -8.62 -1.90
CA PHE A 95 -0.39 -8.24 -2.91
C PHE A 95 0.13 -6.82 -2.73
N LEU A 96 -0.72 -5.88 -2.27
CA LEU A 96 -0.30 -4.50 -2.03
C LEU A 96 0.93 -4.41 -1.11
N VAL A 97 0.92 -5.13 0.03
CA VAL A 97 2.02 -5.10 0.99
C VAL A 97 3.37 -5.48 0.36
N PRO A 98 3.53 -6.65 -0.30
CA PRO A 98 4.80 -7.01 -0.89
C PRO A 98 5.19 -6.10 -2.05
N ALA A 99 4.22 -5.66 -2.86
CA ALA A 99 4.50 -4.78 -3.98
C ALA A 99 5.12 -3.46 -3.51
N VAL A 100 4.55 -2.85 -2.47
CA VAL A 100 5.04 -1.60 -1.88
C VAL A 100 6.43 -1.75 -1.26
N LEU A 101 6.67 -2.82 -0.48
CA LEU A 101 7.98 -3.07 0.13
C LEU A 101 9.07 -3.31 -0.92
N ILE A 102 8.77 -4.10 -1.95
CA ILE A 102 9.70 -4.37 -3.06
C ILE A 102 9.99 -3.08 -3.83
N THR A 103 8.98 -2.28 -4.16
CA THR A 103 9.18 -1.02 -4.87
C THR A 103 10.09 -0.08 -4.11
N ALA A 104 9.84 0.14 -2.81
CA ALA A 104 10.65 1.02 -1.99
C ALA A 104 12.09 0.51 -1.84
N TYR A 105 12.27 -0.80 -1.61
CA TYR A 105 13.60 -1.42 -1.55
C TYR A 105 14.35 -1.25 -2.88
N CYS A 106 13.73 -1.60 -4.00
CA CYS A 106 14.37 -1.48 -5.31
C CYS A 106 14.70 -0.02 -5.65
N ALA A 107 13.88 0.95 -5.21
CA ALA A 107 14.17 2.37 -5.40
C ALA A 107 15.41 2.84 -4.60
N VAL A 108 15.58 2.39 -3.35
CA VAL A 108 16.78 2.71 -2.55
C VAL A 108 18.04 2.07 -3.14
N HIS A 109 17.94 0.82 -3.60
CA HIS A 109 19.10 0.04 -4.04
C HIS A 109 19.39 0.11 -5.54
N GLY A 110 18.56 0.81 -6.33
CA GLY A 110 18.68 0.83 -7.79
C GLY A 110 18.52 -0.56 -8.42
N ASP A 111 17.68 -1.43 -7.85
CA ASP A 111 17.52 -2.82 -8.31
C ASP A 111 16.67 -2.88 -9.60
N GLU A 112 17.34 -3.13 -10.72
CA GLU A 112 16.74 -3.25 -12.05
C GLU A 112 15.78 -4.44 -12.19
N ARG A 113 15.81 -5.41 -11.26
CA ARG A 113 14.92 -6.59 -11.26
C ARG A 113 13.55 -6.30 -10.64
N LYS A 114 13.21 -5.03 -10.35
CA LYS A 114 11.91 -4.63 -9.77
C LYS A 114 10.73 -5.30 -10.47
N ALA A 115 10.71 -5.30 -11.81
CA ALA A 115 9.63 -5.90 -12.59
C ALA A 115 9.47 -7.42 -12.34
N GLU A 116 10.58 -8.16 -12.38
CA GLU A 116 10.62 -9.60 -12.11
C GLU A 116 10.13 -9.91 -10.68
N ARG A 117 10.64 -9.14 -9.70
CA ARG A 117 10.30 -9.32 -8.28
C ARG A 117 8.82 -9.06 -8.02
N LEU A 118 8.24 -8.01 -8.61
CA LEU A 118 6.81 -7.70 -8.51
C LEU A 118 5.95 -8.83 -9.09
N ALA A 119 6.32 -9.37 -10.26
CA ALA A 119 5.59 -10.48 -10.88
C ALA A 119 5.63 -11.75 -10.01
N ILE A 120 6.79 -12.09 -9.43
CA ILE A 120 6.91 -13.23 -8.50
C ILE A 120 6.06 -13.00 -7.24
N ALA A 121 6.12 -11.79 -6.68
CA ALA A 121 5.33 -11.43 -5.50
C ALA A 121 3.82 -11.51 -5.76
N ARG A 122 3.36 -11.03 -6.92
CA ARG A 122 1.96 -11.12 -7.34
C ARG A 122 1.49 -12.56 -7.40
N LYS A 123 2.23 -13.41 -8.11
CA LYS A 123 1.90 -14.84 -8.25
C LYS A 123 1.76 -15.52 -6.88
N ARG A 124 2.68 -15.26 -5.95
CA ARG A 124 2.64 -15.84 -4.59
C ARG A 124 1.50 -15.26 -3.74
N ALA A 125 1.23 -13.96 -3.86
CA ALA A 125 0.17 -13.30 -3.09
C ALA A 125 -1.24 -13.73 -3.55
N GLU A 126 -1.42 -14.06 -4.83
CA GLU A 126 -2.68 -14.57 -5.36
C GLU A 126 -3.09 -15.93 -4.75
N ASP A 127 -2.14 -16.71 -4.22
CA ASP A 127 -2.42 -17.95 -3.47
C ASP A 127 -2.93 -17.67 -2.05
N VAL A 128 -2.76 -16.45 -1.53
CA VAL A 128 -3.27 -16.02 -0.23
C VAL A 128 -4.72 -15.55 -0.36
N LYS A 129 -5.68 -16.44 -0.11
CA LYS A 129 -7.10 -16.14 -0.37
C LYS A 129 -7.72 -15.25 0.71
N GLY A 130 -8.81 -14.57 0.34
CA GLY A 130 -9.59 -13.78 1.28
C GLY A 130 -10.08 -14.60 2.47
N GLY A 131 -10.10 -14.00 3.66
CA GLY A 131 -10.56 -14.66 4.89
C GLY A 131 -9.51 -15.49 5.62
N PHE A 132 -8.28 -15.65 5.09
CA PHE A 132 -7.18 -16.35 5.77
C PHE A 132 -6.93 -15.83 7.20
N CYS A 133 -7.07 -14.52 7.43
CA CYS A 133 -6.94 -13.92 8.76
C CYS A 133 -7.91 -14.51 9.79
N GLY A 134 -9.16 -14.83 9.39
CA GLY A 134 -10.19 -15.35 10.29
C GLY A 134 -10.30 -16.88 10.28
N PHE A 135 -10.05 -17.53 9.14
CA PHE A 135 -10.24 -18.97 8.99
C PHE A 135 -8.96 -19.80 9.15
N HIS A 136 -7.78 -19.19 8.97
CA HIS A 136 -6.47 -19.87 9.01
C HIS A 136 -5.51 -19.26 10.03
N GLY A 137 -5.97 -18.28 10.83
CA GLY A 137 -5.17 -17.62 11.87
C GLY A 137 -3.98 -16.80 11.34
N THR A 138 -3.90 -16.54 10.04
CA THR A 138 -2.75 -15.88 9.41
C THR A 138 -3.22 -14.73 8.53
N CYS A 139 -2.90 -13.50 8.90
CA CYS A 139 -3.29 -12.33 8.12
C CYS A 139 -2.54 -12.27 6.78
N GLY A 140 -3.28 -12.06 5.68
CA GLY A 140 -2.69 -12.01 4.35
C GLY A 140 -1.77 -10.80 4.13
N ALA A 141 -1.97 -9.69 4.85
CA ALA A 141 -1.03 -8.57 4.86
C ALA A 141 0.33 -8.96 5.49
N ALA A 142 0.31 -9.71 6.60
CA ALA A 142 1.54 -10.23 7.21
C ALA A 142 2.24 -11.26 6.32
N MET A 143 1.49 -12.18 5.70
CA MET A 143 2.06 -13.09 4.71
C MET A 143 2.66 -12.34 3.52
N GLY A 144 2.00 -11.26 3.09
CA GLY A 144 2.51 -10.35 2.07
C GLY A 144 3.90 -9.79 2.42
N ALA A 145 4.11 -9.35 3.66
CA ALA A 145 5.43 -8.91 4.12
C ALA A 145 6.48 -10.05 4.04
N GLY A 146 6.12 -11.27 4.46
CA GLY A 146 6.96 -12.46 4.30
C GLY A 146 7.29 -12.78 2.84
N ILE A 147 6.32 -12.64 1.93
CA ILE A 147 6.50 -12.81 0.48
C ILE A 147 7.53 -11.82 -0.04
N ALA A 148 7.45 -10.54 0.35
CA ALA A 148 8.46 -9.55 -0.03
C ALA A 148 9.85 -9.96 0.44
N CYS A 149 10.02 -10.31 1.72
CA CYS A 149 11.30 -10.77 2.24
C CYS A 149 11.83 -11.97 1.45
N SER A 150 10.99 -12.98 1.21
CA SER A 150 11.35 -14.16 0.44
C SER A 150 11.80 -13.83 -0.99
N VAL A 151 11.11 -12.90 -1.65
CA VAL A 151 11.47 -12.44 -3.00
C VAL A 151 12.80 -11.68 -2.98
N LEU A 152 12.97 -10.75 -2.04
CA LEU A 152 14.19 -9.93 -1.92
C LEU A 152 15.43 -10.78 -1.65
N THR A 153 15.33 -11.76 -0.74
CA THR A 153 16.46 -12.64 -0.38
C THR A 153 16.62 -13.85 -1.31
N GLY A 154 15.77 -14.01 -2.34
CA GLY A 154 15.79 -15.19 -3.21
C GLY A 154 15.54 -16.50 -2.47
N ALA A 155 14.73 -16.48 -1.40
CA ALA A 155 14.52 -17.63 -0.54
C ALA A 155 13.80 -18.77 -1.28
N THR A 156 14.21 -20.00 -0.96
CA THR A 156 13.55 -21.25 -1.36
C THR A 156 13.25 -22.07 -0.10
N PRO A 157 12.46 -23.16 -0.18
CA PRO A 157 12.25 -24.05 0.97
C PRO A 157 13.53 -24.68 1.53
N LEU A 158 14.62 -24.70 0.76
CA LEU A 158 15.92 -25.25 1.18
C LEU A 158 16.92 -24.16 1.60
N ALA A 159 16.59 -22.88 1.43
CA ALA A 159 17.43 -21.79 1.88
C ALA A 159 17.46 -21.77 3.42
N LYS A 160 18.63 -21.52 4.02
CA LYS A 160 18.73 -21.38 5.49
C LYS A 160 18.26 -19.98 5.92
N GLU A 161 19.01 -18.95 5.52
CA GLU A 161 18.78 -17.60 6.04
C GLU A 161 17.54 -16.94 5.43
N GLY A 162 17.40 -16.93 4.10
CA GLY A 162 16.24 -16.29 3.45
C GLY A 162 14.89 -16.90 3.88
N TRP A 163 14.85 -18.23 4.08
CA TRP A 163 13.65 -18.90 4.59
C TRP A 163 13.35 -18.48 6.03
N ARG A 164 14.38 -18.46 6.90
CA ARG A 164 14.26 -17.99 8.28
C ARG A 164 13.75 -16.55 8.33
N LEU A 165 14.35 -15.64 7.57
CA LEU A 165 13.97 -14.23 7.54
C LEU A 165 12.54 -14.02 7.06
N ALA A 166 12.11 -14.71 6.00
CA ALA A 166 10.73 -14.59 5.51
C ALA A 166 9.69 -15.05 6.55
N ASN A 167 9.97 -16.13 7.28
CA ASN A 167 9.10 -16.60 8.37
C ASN A 167 9.10 -15.62 9.55
N LEU A 168 10.26 -15.11 9.96
CA LEU A 168 10.37 -14.13 11.04
C LEU A 168 9.69 -12.80 10.70
N MET A 169 9.79 -12.33 9.46
CA MET A 169 9.08 -11.14 8.98
C MET A 169 7.56 -11.33 9.07
N THR A 170 7.07 -12.50 8.64
CA THR A 170 5.65 -12.85 8.76
C THR A 170 5.22 -12.86 10.23
N ALA A 171 5.98 -13.52 11.11
CA ALA A 171 5.69 -13.60 12.54
C ALA A 171 5.69 -12.22 13.23
N ALA A 172 6.65 -11.35 12.90
CA ALA A 172 6.70 -9.98 13.42
C ALA A 172 5.45 -9.18 13.03
N CYS A 173 5.05 -9.26 11.75
CA CYS A 173 3.84 -8.58 11.29
C CYS A 173 2.56 -9.17 11.92
N LEU A 174 2.49 -10.50 12.08
CA LEU A 174 1.36 -11.15 12.76
C LEU A 174 1.26 -10.71 14.23
N THR A 175 2.39 -10.56 14.91
CA THR A 175 2.43 -10.06 16.29
C THR A 175 1.85 -8.65 16.36
N ALA A 176 2.35 -7.72 15.53
CA ALA A 176 1.86 -6.34 15.49
C ALA A 176 0.37 -6.25 15.16
N ILE A 177 -0.12 -7.08 14.22
CA ILE A 177 -1.53 -7.12 13.84
C ILE A 177 -2.40 -7.74 14.96
N GLY A 178 -1.94 -8.85 15.55
CA GLY A 178 -2.65 -9.54 16.62
C GLY A 178 -2.80 -8.68 17.88
N GLU A 179 -1.75 -7.96 18.25
CA GLU A 179 -1.76 -7.02 19.39
C GLU A 179 -2.65 -5.79 19.13
N ALA A 180 -2.68 -5.29 17.90
CA ALA A 180 -3.60 -4.20 17.53
C ALA A 180 -5.08 -4.64 17.58
N GLY A 181 -5.33 -5.93 17.33
CA GLY A 181 -6.61 -6.60 17.55
C GLY A 181 -7.79 -6.07 16.73
N GLY A 182 -8.99 -6.38 17.26
CA GLY A 182 -10.30 -5.97 16.75
C GLY A 182 -11.09 -7.08 16.06
N PRO A 183 -12.27 -6.76 15.50
CA PRO A 183 -12.71 -7.36 14.26
C PRO A 183 -11.87 -6.82 13.07
N ARG A 184 -12.02 -7.48 11.91
CA ARG A 184 -11.22 -7.30 10.68
C ARG A 184 -11.03 -5.83 10.21
N CYS A 185 -9.84 -5.48 9.71
CA CYS A 185 -9.62 -4.23 8.97
C CYS A 185 -8.37 -4.32 8.07
N CYS A 186 -8.54 -4.67 6.79
CA CYS A 186 -7.40 -4.84 5.88
C CYS A 186 -6.55 -3.57 5.69
N LYS A 187 -7.15 -2.37 5.76
CA LYS A 187 -6.40 -1.10 5.68
C LYS A 187 -5.47 -0.89 6.88
N ARG A 188 -5.93 -1.17 8.11
CA ARG A 188 -5.11 -1.10 9.33
C ARG A 188 -3.98 -2.13 9.25
N ASP A 189 -4.34 -3.36 8.91
CA ASP A 189 -3.40 -4.48 8.91
C ASP A 189 -2.32 -4.30 7.83
N THR A 190 -2.65 -3.69 6.69
CA THR A 190 -1.69 -3.23 5.68
C THR A 190 -0.71 -2.22 6.25
N PHE A 191 -1.16 -1.15 6.94
CA PHE A 191 -0.25 -0.17 7.53
C PHE A 191 0.67 -0.80 8.59
N LEU A 192 0.13 -1.66 9.47
CA LEU A 192 0.94 -2.38 10.47
C LEU A 192 1.99 -3.28 9.82
N ALA A 193 1.61 -4.04 8.79
CA ALA A 193 2.53 -4.91 8.06
C ALA A 193 3.63 -4.13 7.34
N LEU A 194 3.30 -2.97 6.76
CA LEU A 194 4.28 -2.12 6.09
C LEU A 194 5.25 -1.45 7.05
N MET A 195 4.77 -0.90 8.17
CA MET A 195 5.64 -0.31 9.20
C MET A 195 6.58 -1.38 9.79
N THR A 196 6.01 -2.51 10.23
CA THR A 196 6.78 -3.62 10.80
C THR A 196 7.75 -4.20 9.77
N GLY A 197 7.28 -4.36 8.53
CA GLY A 197 8.08 -4.91 7.45
C GLY A 197 9.25 -4.02 7.04
N ARG A 198 9.02 -2.70 6.95
CA ARG A 198 10.08 -1.70 6.75
C ARG A 198 11.16 -1.85 7.82
N ASP A 199 10.76 -1.85 9.09
CA ASP A 199 11.70 -1.92 10.22
C ASP A 199 12.48 -3.25 10.20
N PHE A 200 11.81 -4.33 9.81
CA PHE A 200 12.43 -5.64 9.64
C PHE A 200 13.48 -5.63 8.52
N LEU A 201 13.14 -5.10 7.34
CA LEU A 201 14.07 -5.00 6.21
C LEU A 201 15.26 -4.10 6.54
N ASN A 202 15.04 -2.98 7.23
CA ASN A 202 16.12 -2.11 7.68
C ASN A 202 17.07 -2.81 8.65
N ARG A 203 16.52 -3.62 9.58
CA ARG A 203 17.33 -4.34 10.57
C ARG A 203 18.12 -5.51 9.98
N HIS A 204 17.54 -6.23 9.01
CA HIS A 204 18.06 -7.53 8.57
C HIS A 204 18.73 -7.49 7.19
N LEU A 205 18.37 -6.53 6.34
CA LEU A 205 18.90 -6.38 4.98
C LEU A 205 19.54 -5.01 4.74
N ASP A 206 19.71 -4.19 5.78
CA ASP A 206 20.23 -2.83 5.69
C ASP A 206 19.52 -1.98 4.61
N ALA A 207 18.19 -2.15 4.53
CA ALA A 207 17.39 -1.66 3.40
C ALA A 207 17.29 -0.13 3.27
N GLY A 208 17.70 0.65 4.28
CA GLY A 208 17.73 2.11 4.24
C GLY A 208 16.37 2.79 3.99
N LEU A 209 15.26 2.11 4.27
CA LEU A 209 13.91 2.63 4.03
C LEU A 209 13.56 3.73 5.05
N PRO A 210 13.06 4.89 4.61
CA PRO A 210 12.81 6.01 5.50
C PRO A 210 11.66 5.75 6.48
N GLU A 211 11.80 6.30 7.69
CA GLU A 211 10.73 6.33 8.68
C GLU A 211 9.69 7.38 8.26
N GLY A 212 8.80 7.00 7.33
CA GLY A 212 7.73 7.85 6.83
C GLY A 212 6.78 8.37 7.93
N SER A 213 5.90 9.30 7.57
CA SER A 213 4.94 9.89 8.51
C SER A 213 4.00 8.83 9.10
N ARG A 214 3.58 9.03 10.35
CA ARG A 214 2.58 8.17 10.98
C ARG A 214 1.27 8.24 10.16
N PRO A 215 0.72 7.10 9.70
CA PRO A 215 -0.48 7.12 8.87
C PRO A 215 -1.69 7.64 9.67
N ALA A 216 -2.38 8.62 9.09
CA ALA A 216 -3.71 9.05 9.50
C ALA A 216 -4.74 8.38 8.58
N CYS A 217 -5.59 7.51 9.12
CA CYS A 217 -6.55 6.74 8.34
C CYS A 217 -7.68 7.63 7.81
N SER A 218 -7.87 7.62 6.50
CA SER A 218 -8.98 8.30 5.81
C SER A 218 -10.09 7.34 5.36
N PHE A 219 -10.15 6.14 5.95
CA PHE A 219 -11.07 5.06 5.55
C PHE A 219 -12.03 4.65 6.67
N SER A 220 -11.99 5.32 7.83
CA SER A 220 -12.75 4.89 9.01
C SER A 220 -14.26 4.89 8.81
N ASP A 221 -14.77 5.87 8.05
CA ASP A 221 -16.18 6.04 7.68
C ASP A 221 -16.71 4.93 6.75
N ARG A 222 -15.81 4.24 6.03
CA ARG A 222 -16.12 3.14 5.11
C ARG A 222 -16.10 1.76 5.76
N ASN A 223 -15.79 1.67 7.05
CA ASN A 223 -15.68 0.40 7.77
C ASN A 223 -16.63 0.34 8.96
N THR A 224 -17.69 -0.45 8.84
CA THR A 224 -18.65 -0.74 9.92
C THR A 224 -17.98 -1.40 11.13
N GLU A 225 -16.88 -2.13 10.92
CA GLU A 225 -16.09 -2.78 11.98
C GLU A 225 -14.96 -1.88 12.53
N CYS A 226 -14.99 -0.57 12.28
CA CYS A 226 -13.91 0.32 12.71
C CYS A 226 -13.81 0.39 14.25
N LEU A 227 -12.59 0.28 14.77
CA LEU A 227 -12.30 0.50 16.20
C LEU A 227 -12.35 1.98 16.62
N LEU A 228 -12.54 2.90 15.68
CA LEU A 228 -12.51 4.35 15.91
C LEU A 228 -11.29 4.73 16.75
N SER A 229 -11.48 5.43 17.87
CA SER A 229 -10.41 5.85 18.78
C SER A 229 -9.51 4.73 19.34
N GLY A 230 -9.95 3.46 19.27
CA GLY A 230 -9.13 2.30 19.62
C GLY A 230 -8.15 1.86 18.52
N CYS A 231 -8.30 2.36 17.28
CA CYS A 231 -7.37 2.08 16.20
C CYS A 231 -6.12 2.99 16.31
N PRO A 232 -4.89 2.45 16.14
CA PRO A 232 -3.66 3.25 16.22
C PRO A 232 -3.53 4.32 15.12
N PHE A 233 -4.35 4.23 14.07
CA PHE A 233 -4.34 5.14 12.92
C PHE A 233 -5.59 6.03 12.83
N PHE A 234 -6.49 5.98 13.82
CA PHE A 234 -7.63 6.87 13.82
C PHE A 234 -7.17 8.32 13.96
N PRO A 235 -7.64 9.26 13.12
CA PRO A 235 -7.27 10.66 13.23
C PRO A 235 -7.61 11.19 14.63
N ARG A 236 -6.59 11.58 15.40
CA ARG A 236 -6.80 12.30 16.66
C ARG A 236 -6.98 13.76 16.28
N ARG A 237 -8.12 14.36 16.65
CA ARG A 237 -8.21 15.83 16.66
C ARG A 237 -7.18 16.32 17.67
N GLU A 238 -6.19 17.09 17.23
CA GLU A 238 -5.43 17.92 18.16
C GLU A 238 -6.45 18.77 18.91
N ARG A 239 -6.50 18.65 20.24
CA ARG A 239 -7.14 19.69 21.03
C ARG A 239 -6.30 20.92 20.75
N LEU A 240 -6.88 21.90 20.08
CA LEU A 240 -6.43 23.28 20.19
C LEU A 240 -6.39 23.55 21.71
N SER A 241 -5.20 23.50 22.30
CA SER A 241 -5.00 23.96 23.66
C SER A 241 -5.39 25.44 23.63
N GLY A 242 -6.59 25.71 24.16
CA GLY A 242 -7.13 27.05 24.25
C GLY A 242 -6.08 27.98 24.83
N ALA A 243 -5.70 28.96 24.05
CA ALA A 243 -4.98 30.11 24.53
C ALA A 243 -5.82 30.78 25.63
N ARG A 244 -5.18 30.96 26.79
CA ARG A 244 -5.39 32.03 27.78
C ARG A 244 -6.72 32.01 28.55
N GLY A 245 -6.61 31.60 29.82
CA GLY A 245 -7.13 32.36 30.95
C GLY A 245 -5.92 32.82 31.76
#